data_AF-A0AB73NDK8-F1
#
_entry.id   AF-A0AB73NDK8-F1
#
_cell.length_a   1.000
_cell.length_b   1.000
_cell.length_c   1.000
_cell.angle_alpha   90.00
_cell.angle_beta   90.00
_cell.angle_gamma   90.00
#
_symmetry.space_group_name_H-M   'P 1'
#
loop_
_entity.id
_entity.type
_entity.pdbx_description
1 polymer ?
#
loop_
_entity_poly.entity_id
_entity_poly.type
_entity_poly.pdbx_seq_one_letter_code
_entity_poly.pdbx_strand_id
1 'polypeptide(L)'
;MRDKSSDERATFNQQIHERERQMDELAKYKHNMENILANLETENYKWFSRMQEINESDSAEVSIQRNQDEVNGKYQYIRKLLGDSDELNRECSQATNELEETRLQLQKERDELPWE
;
A
#
# COMPACT_ATOMS: atom_id res chain seq x y z
N MET A 1 -14.12 11.10 -42.37
CA MET A 1 -14.05 11.69 -41.02
C MET A 1 -14.51 10.69 -39.97
N ARG A 2 -15.63 10.00 -40.20
CA ARG A 2 -16.15 8.88 -39.39
C ARG A 2 -15.14 7.85 -38.86
N ASP A 3 -14.24 7.33 -39.71
CA ASP A 3 -13.20 6.37 -39.27
C ASP A 3 -12.23 6.97 -38.24
N LYS A 4 -11.83 8.23 -38.42
CA LYS A 4 -10.86 8.87 -37.53
C LYS A 4 -11.41 9.09 -36.13
N SER A 5 -12.65 9.57 -36.02
CA SER A 5 -13.31 9.75 -34.72
C SER A 5 -13.62 8.42 -34.04
N SER A 6 -13.85 7.34 -34.80
CA SER A 6 -13.98 5.99 -34.27
C SER A 6 -12.65 5.47 -33.70
N ASP A 7 -11.55 5.65 -34.44
CA ASP A 7 -10.20 5.23 -34.01
C ASP A 7 -9.72 6.01 -32.78
N GLU A 8 -10.01 7.32 -32.73
CA GLU A 8 -9.71 8.18 -31.58
C GLU A 8 -10.47 7.74 -30.33
N ARG A 9 -11.76 7.38 -30.45
CA ARG A 9 -12.52 6.81 -29.33
C ARG A 9 -11.99 5.48 -28.87
N ALA A 10 -11.58 4.61 -29.79
CA ALA A 10 -10.98 3.33 -29.45
C ALA A 10 -9.67 3.55 -28.65
N THR A 11 -8.87 4.53 -29.08
CA THR A 11 -7.64 4.94 -28.38
C THR A 11 -7.96 5.46 -26.97
N PHE A 12 -8.94 6.36 -26.81
CA PHE A 12 -9.34 6.86 -25.50
C PHE A 12 -9.85 5.75 -24.59
N ASN A 13 -10.67 4.83 -25.10
CA ASN A 13 -11.16 3.68 -24.33
C ASN A 13 -10.00 2.80 -23.84
N GLN A 14 -8.98 2.56 -24.68
CA GLN A 14 -7.80 1.82 -24.27
C GLN A 14 -7.04 2.54 -23.14
N GLN A 15 -6.88 3.86 -23.24
CA GLN A 15 -6.21 4.65 -22.21
C GLN A 15 -7.01 4.68 -20.90
N ILE A 16 -8.33 4.81 -20.96
CA ILE A 16 -9.22 4.74 -19.79
C ILE A 16 -9.07 3.39 -19.09
N HIS A 17 -9.15 2.29 -19.82
CA HIS A 17 -8.97 0.95 -19.26
C HIS A 17 -7.59 0.74 -18.65
N GLU A 18 -6.55 1.31 -19.24
CA GLU A 18 -5.21 1.24 -18.65
C GLU A 18 -5.13 2.02 -17.33
N ARG A 19 -5.79 3.18 -17.20
CA ARG A 19 -5.86 3.92 -15.93
C ARG A 19 -6.65 3.15 -14.87
N GLU A 20 -7.77 2.54 -15.24
CA GLU A 20 -8.57 1.67 -14.36
C GLU A 20 -7.73 0.48 -13.86
N ARG A 21 -6.99 -0.18 -14.76
CA ARG A 21 -6.08 -1.27 -14.39
C ARG A 21 -5.00 -0.82 -13.41
N GLN A 22 -4.41 0.35 -13.63
CA GLN A 22 -3.37 0.91 -12.75
C GLN A 22 -3.92 1.20 -11.35
N MET A 23 -5.15 1.74 -11.25
CA MET A 23 -5.82 1.95 -9.96
C MET A 23 -6.09 0.62 -9.23
N ASP A 24 -6.56 -0.41 -9.93
CA ASP A 24 -6.78 -1.74 -9.36
C ASP A 24 -5.47 -2.36 -8.83
N GLU A 25 -4.37 -2.18 -9.54
CA GLU A 25 -3.04 -2.65 -9.13
C GLU A 25 -2.55 -1.92 -7.89
N LEU A 26 -2.71 -0.60 -7.84
CA LEU A 26 -2.39 0.22 -6.66
C LEU A 26 -3.21 -0.20 -5.44
N ALA A 27 -4.51 -0.46 -5.62
CA ALA A 27 -5.38 -0.93 -4.54
C ALA A 27 -4.94 -2.30 -4.01
N LYS A 28 -4.59 -3.24 -4.89
CA LYS A 28 -4.05 -4.56 -4.50
C LYS A 28 -2.72 -4.43 -3.76
N TYR A 29 -1.82 -3.58 -4.25
CA TYR A 29 -0.53 -3.34 -3.63
C TYR A 29 -0.68 -2.78 -2.21
N LYS A 30 -1.49 -1.72 -2.07
CA LYS A 30 -1.82 -1.13 -0.77
C LYS A 30 -2.38 -2.16 0.21
N HIS A 31 -3.37 -2.94 -0.22
CA HIS A 31 -3.99 -3.96 0.63
C HIS A 31 -2.99 -5.05 1.06
N ASN A 32 -2.13 -5.51 0.16
CA ASN A 32 -1.10 -6.50 0.49
C ASN A 32 -0.11 -5.96 1.53
N MET A 33 0.26 -4.69 1.44
CA MET A 33 1.18 -4.07 2.39
C MET A 33 0.56 -3.90 3.77
N GLU A 34 -0.69 -3.42 3.82
CA GLU A 34 -1.45 -3.34 5.08
C GLU A 34 -1.53 -4.71 5.77
N ASN A 35 -1.78 -5.78 5.00
CA ASN A 35 -1.81 -7.14 5.53
C ASN A 35 -0.43 -7.60 6.07
N ILE A 36 0.66 -7.32 5.35
CA ILE A 36 2.02 -7.69 5.79
C ILE A 36 2.36 -6.96 7.10
N LEU A 37 2.01 -5.68 7.19
CA LEU A 37 2.26 -4.87 8.37
C LEU A 37 1.43 -5.32 9.58
N ALA A 38 0.14 -5.61 9.39
CA ALA A 38 -0.70 -6.17 10.46
C ALA A 38 -0.18 -7.53 10.97
N ASN A 39 0.31 -8.38 10.05
CA ASN A 39 0.95 -9.64 10.42
C ASN A 39 2.25 -9.42 11.20
N LEU A 40 3.10 -8.48 10.77
CA LEU A 40 4.34 -8.13 11.46
C LEU A 40 4.06 -7.59 12.87
N GLU A 41 3.07 -6.71 13.03
CA GLU A 41 2.67 -6.19 14.34
C GLU A 41 2.19 -7.32 15.27
N THR A 42 1.34 -8.21 14.75
CA THR A 42 0.84 -9.37 15.49
C THR A 42 1.95 -10.31 15.94
N GLU A 43 2.87 -10.68 15.03
CA GLU A 43 3.99 -11.55 15.37
C GLU A 43 4.93 -10.88 16.37
N ASN A 44 5.17 -9.59 16.23
CA ASN A 44 6.00 -8.83 17.16
C ASN A 44 5.42 -8.82 18.58
N TYR A 45 4.10 -8.64 18.71
CA TYR A 45 3.42 -8.73 20.00
C TYR A 45 3.61 -10.13 20.63
N LYS A 46 3.44 -11.20 19.86
CA LYS A 46 3.67 -12.58 20.34
C LYS A 46 5.11 -12.80 20.79
N TRP A 47 6.09 -12.31 20.03
CA TRP A 47 7.51 -12.41 20.39
C TRP A 47 7.81 -11.66 21.69
N PHE A 48 7.24 -10.47 21.85
CA PHE A 48 7.40 -9.67 23.07
C PHE A 48 6.79 -10.38 24.29
N SER A 49 5.56 -10.87 24.19
CA SER A 49 4.89 -11.60 25.27
C SER A 49 5.66 -12.85 25.68
N ARG A 50 6.11 -13.66 24.71
CA ARG A 50 6.90 -14.88 24.97
C ARG A 50 8.23 -14.56 25.66
N MET A 51 8.85 -13.44 25.30
CA MET A 51 10.08 -12.97 25.95
C MET A 51 9.85 -12.53 27.39
N GLN A 52 8.74 -11.85 27.69
CA GLN A 52 8.39 -11.51 29.07
C GLN A 52 8.20 -12.76 29.91
N GLU A 53 7.49 -13.78 29.39
CA GLU A 53 7.31 -15.07 30.07
C GLU A 53 8.65 -15.78 30.35
N ILE A 54 9.60 -15.75 29.41
CA ILE A 54 10.92 -16.36 29.58
C ILE A 54 11.74 -15.62 30.65
N ASN A 55 11.72 -14.28 30.64
CA ASN A 55 12.41 -13.45 31.63
C ASN A 55 11.86 -13.63 33.05
N GLU A 56 10.59 -13.99 33.20
CA GLU A 56 9.99 -14.34 34.49
C GLU A 56 10.40 -15.75 34.98
N SER A 57 10.91 -16.60 34.08
CA SER A 57 11.14 -18.04 34.33
C SER A 57 12.60 -18.45 34.57
N ASP A 58 13.61 -17.68 34.13
CA ASP A 58 15.03 -18.07 34.22
C ASP A 58 15.94 -16.96 34.74
N SER A 59 16.85 -17.29 35.66
CA SER A 59 17.75 -16.39 36.36
C SER A 59 19.17 -16.36 35.73
N ALA A 60 19.40 -15.44 34.80
CA ALA A 60 20.74 -15.00 34.35
C ALA A 60 20.68 -13.56 33.80
N GLU A 61 20.74 -12.57 34.69
CA GLU A 61 20.51 -11.13 34.44
C GLU A 61 21.17 -10.56 33.17
N VAL A 62 22.41 -10.95 32.86
CA VAL A 62 23.15 -10.38 31.72
C VAL A 62 22.61 -10.87 30.37
N SER A 63 22.15 -12.12 30.27
CA SER A 63 21.55 -12.63 29.03
C SER A 63 20.15 -12.06 28.80
N ILE A 64 19.42 -11.83 29.90
CA ILE A 64 18.08 -11.25 29.92
C ILE A 64 18.11 -9.81 29.39
N GLN A 65 19.05 -8.99 29.89
CA GLN A 65 19.17 -7.59 29.48
C GLN A 65 19.47 -7.45 27.98
N ARG A 66 20.42 -8.24 27.45
CA ARG A 66 20.76 -8.22 26.02
C ARG A 66 19.56 -8.60 25.15
N ASN A 67 18.81 -9.62 25.54
CA ASN A 67 17.61 -10.04 24.81
C ASN A 67 16.54 -8.95 24.85
N GLN A 68 16.33 -8.30 26.00
CA GLN A 68 15.39 -7.19 26.15
C GLN A 68 15.74 -6.00 25.25
N ASP A 69 17.02 -5.62 25.18
CA ASP A 69 17.48 -4.53 24.33
C ASP A 69 17.26 -4.85 22.84
N GLU A 70 17.54 -6.08 22.42
CA GLU A 70 17.30 -6.53 21.04
C GLU A 70 15.80 -6.49 20.67
N VAL A 71 14.93 -6.94 21.57
CA VAL A 71 13.47 -6.92 21.35
C VAL A 71 12.92 -5.50 21.33
N ASN A 72 13.38 -4.62 22.23
CA ASN A 72 13.02 -3.21 22.20
C ASN A 72 13.45 -2.54 20.88
N GLY A 73 14.64 -2.88 20.37
CA GLY A 73 15.11 -2.41 19.07
C GLY A 73 14.22 -2.88 17.91
N LYS A 74 13.85 -4.17 17.89
CA LYS A 74 12.91 -4.72 16.88
C LYS A 74 11.53 -4.08 16.97
N TYR A 75 11.03 -3.85 18.18
CA TYR A 75 9.76 -3.18 18.41
C TYR A 75 9.76 -1.74 17.87
N GLN A 76 10.81 -0.97 18.15
CA GLN A 76 10.94 0.38 17.62
C GLN A 76 11.05 0.40 16.09
N TYR A 77 11.78 -0.55 15.50
CA TYR A 77 11.89 -0.68 14.04
C TYR A 77 10.54 -0.98 13.39
N ILE A 78 9.77 -1.92 13.94
CA ILE A 78 8.42 -2.24 13.42
C ILE A 78 7.47 -1.06 13.58
N ARG A 79 7.54 -0.33 14.70
CA ARG A 79 6.75 0.89 14.89
C ARG A 79 7.10 1.96 13.86
N LYS A 80 8.37 2.06 13.46
CA LYS A 80 8.77 2.93 12.36
C LYS A 80 8.17 2.47 11.03
N LEU A 81 8.24 1.18 10.71
CA LEU A 81 7.64 0.62 9.49
C LEU A 81 6.13 0.89 9.41
N LEU A 82 5.42 0.84 10.54
CA LEU A 82 4.01 1.22 10.63
C LEU A 82 3.81 2.72 10.33
N GLY A 83 4.69 3.59 10.83
CA GLY A 83 4.66 5.02 10.48
C GLY A 83 4.94 5.29 9.00
N ASP A 84 5.91 4.59 8.41
CA ASP A 84 6.22 4.66 6.97
C ASP A 84 5.01 4.16 6.13
N SER A 85 4.16 3.29 6.69
CA SER A 85 2.90 2.86 6.06
C SER A 85 1.87 3.98 5.89
N ASP A 86 1.80 4.92 6.84
CA ASP A 86 0.87 6.05 6.74
C ASP A 86 1.28 7.03 5.65
N GLU A 87 2.59 7.19 5.45
CA GLU A 87 3.15 7.93 4.31
C GLU A 87 2.82 7.22 2.98
N LEU A 88 3.10 5.92 2.90
CA LEU A 88 2.76 5.10 1.74
C LEU A 88 1.26 5.11 1.40
N ASN A 89 0.40 5.09 2.42
CA ASN A 89 -1.05 5.19 2.24
C ASN A 89 -1.48 6.53 1.65
N ARG A 90 -0.82 7.63 2.05
CA ARG A 90 -1.04 8.96 1.48
C ARG A 90 -0.57 9.02 0.03
N GLU A 91 0.62 8.51 -0.27
CA GLU A 91 1.15 8.44 -1.63
C GLU A 91 0.24 7.61 -2.55
N CYS A 92 -0.20 6.43 -2.12
CA CYS A 92 -1.11 5.59 -2.89
C CYS A 92 -2.45 6.29 -3.15
N SER A 93 -2.97 7.01 -2.15
CA SER A 93 -4.22 7.77 -2.29
C SER A 93 -4.07 8.93 -3.27
N GLN A 94 -2.95 9.65 -3.19
CA GLN A 94 -2.64 10.73 -4.13
C GLN A 94 -2.51 10.20 -5.57
N ALA A 95 -1.72 9.14 -5.78
CA ALA A 95 -1.55 8.52 -7.09
C ALA A 95 -2.88 8.01 -7.66
N THR A 96 -3.74 7.44 -6.82
CA THR A 96 -5.09 7.01 -7.23
C THR A 96 -5.94 8.20 -7.68
N ASN A 97 -5.91 9.31 -6.95
CA ASN A 97 -6.65 10.52 -7.32
C ASN A 97 -6.14 11.11 -8.64
N GLU A 98 -4.83 11.15 -8.87
CA GLU A 98 -4.25 11.64 -10.12
C GLU A 98 -4.64 10.76 -11.32
N LEU A 99 -4.67 9.44 -11.14
CA LEU A 99 -5.15 8.48 -12.15
C LEU A 99 -6.65 8.67 -12.43
N GLU A 100 -7.45 8.89 -11.39
CA GLU A 100 -8.89 9.12 -11.49
C GLU A 100 -9.20 10.44 -12.22
N GLU A 101 -8.50 11.53 -11.91
CA GLU A 101 -8.60 12.81 -12.62
C GLU A 101 -8.25 12.64 -14.10
N THR A 102 -7.16 11.91 -14.39
CA THR A 102 -6.76 11.62 -15.78
C THR A 102 -7.82 10.79 -16.49
N ARG A 103 -8.37 9.76 -15.84
CA ARG A 103 -9.44 8.93 -16.41
C ARG A 103 -10.67 9.76 -16.76
N LEU A 104 -11.09 10.65 -15.85
CA LEU A 104 -12.23 11.55 -16.06
C LEU A 104 -11.99 12.52 -17.22
N GLN A 105 -10.77 13.06 -17.34
CA GLN A 105 -10.41 13.93 -18.45
C GLN A 105 -10.45 13.20 -19.79
N LEU A 106 -9.88 11.99 -19.87
CA LEU A 106 -9.93 11.15 -21.07
C LEU A 106 -11.36 10.77 -21.45
N GLN A 107 -12.20 10.49 -20.45
CA GLN A 107 -13.61 10.19 -20.67
C GLN A 107 -14.36 11.39 -21.26
N LYS A 108 -14.10 12.58 -20.74
CA LYS A 108 -14.65 13.83 -21.28
C LYS A 108 -14.22 14.08 -22.72
N GLU A 109 -12.92 13.96 -23.02
CA GLU A 109 -12.39 14.16 -24.37
C GLU A 109 -12.98 13.17 -25.38
N ARG A 110 -13.14 11.90 -24.97
CA ARG A 110 -13.82 10.88 -25.77
C ARG A 110 -15.27 11.25 -26.06
N ASP A 111 -15.99 11.73 -25.05
CA ASP A 111 -17.42 12.03 -25.14
C ASP A 111 -17.69 13.29 -26.00
N GLU A 112 -16.70 14.19 -26.13
CA GLU A 112 -16.73 15.35 -27.03
C GLU A 112 -16.52 14.99 -28.51
N LEU A 113 -16.07 13.77 -28.83
CA LEU A 113 -15.88 13.34 -30.22
C LEU A 113 -17.21 13.18 -30.97
N PRO A 114 -17.30 13.55 -32.26
CA PRO A 114 -18.53 13.49 -33.06
C PRO A 114 -18.89 12.06 -33.50
N TRP A 115 -20.18 11.69 -33.40
CA TRP A 115 -20.69 10.34 -33.72
C TRP A 115 -21.09 10.11 -35.19
N GLU A 116 -20.80 11.08 -36.08
CA GLU A 116 -21.22 11.07 -37.48
C GLU A 116 -20.12 10.69 -38.49
#